data_AF-A0A6P2BFC7-F1
#
_entry.id   AF-A0A6P2BFC7-F1
#
_cell.length_a   1.000
_cell.length_b   1.000
_cell.length_c   1.000
_cell.angle_alpha   90.00
_cell.angle_beta   90.00
_cell.angle_gamma   90.00
#
_symmetry.space_group_name_H-M   'P 1'
#
loop_
_entity.id
_entity.type
_entity.pdbx_description
1 polymer ?
#
loop_
_entity_poly.entity_id
_entity_poly.type
_entity_poly.pdbx_seq_one_letter_code
_entity_poly.pdbx_strand_id
1 'polypeptide(L)'
;MTDLTPTRSPTVIAERALLCAPAGEPQRAVVLRLHAPVRDADGWLCEAELMNLFEDRARARGVDSLQSLQLALGAVHQALEGVIRTGGSVCWADGSPFMSLDDLRR
;
A
#
# COMPACT_ATOMS: atom_id res chain seq x y z
N MET A 1 17.76 -9.33 30.02
CA MET A 1 18.16 -8.02 29.47
C MET A 1 17.59 -7.96 28.06
N THR A 2 16.34 -7.50 27.95
CA THR A 2 15.61 -7.47 26.67
C THR A 2 16.05 -6.21 25.94
N ASP A 3 16.80 -6.39 24.86
CA ASP A 3 17.22 -5.30 23.99
C ASP A 3 15.97 -4.75 23.28
N LEU A 4 15.38 -3.70 23.85
CA LEU A 4 14.36 -2.88 23.21
C LEU A 4 15.08 -1.88 22.32
N THR A 5 15.66 -2.37 21.24
CA THR A 5 16.09 -1.48 20.16
C THR A 5 14.81 -0.84 19.62
N PRO A 6 14.64 0.49 19.65
CA PRO A 6 13.46 1.10 19.06
C PRO A 6 13.50 0.77 17.58
N THR A 7 12.61 -0.12 17.12
CA THR A 7 12.34 -0.34 15.71
C THR A 7 11.83 0.99 15.17
N ARG A 8 12.75 1.83 14.70
CA ARG A 8 12.40 3.04 13.96
C ARG A 8 11.45 2.59 12.88
N SER A 9 10.22 3.11 12.92
CA SER A 9 9.27 2.88 11.85
C SER A 9 9.95 3.28 10.54
N PRO A 10 9.95 2.40 9.52
CA PRO A 10 10.70 2.66 8.30
C PRO A 10 10.24 3.98 7.68
N THR A 11 11.19 4.78 7.19
CA THR A 11 10.92 6.12 6.65
C THR A 11 9.88 6.07 5.54
N VAL A 12 8.84 6.89 5.57
CA VAL A 12 7.89 7.00 4.45
C VAL A 12 8.57 7.71 3.28
N ILE A 13 8.56 7.09 2.10
CA ILE A 13 9.18 7.63 0.86
C ILE A 13 8.15 8.10 -0.17
N ALA A 14 6.91 7.63 -0.06
CA ALA A 14 5.80 8.13 -0.86
C ALA A 14 4.50 8.08 -0.07
N GLU A 15 3.66 9.09 -0.27
CA GLU A 15 2.32 9.17 0.31
C GLU A 15 1.34 9.70 -0.75
N ARG A 16 0.15 9.09 -0.80
CA ARG A 16 -0.95 9.52 -1.66
C ARG A 16 -2.30 9.36 -0.96
N ALA A 17 -3.18 10.34 -1.17
CA ALA A 17 -4.55 10.30 -0.71
C ALA A 17 -5.47 9.75 -1.79
N LEU A 18 -6.33 8.82 -1.40
CA LEU A 18 -7.31 8.14 -2.21
C LEU A 18 -8.70 8.34 -1.60
N LEU A 19 -9.72 8.23 -2.43
CA LEU A 19 -11.11 8.06 -2.02
C LEU A 19 -11.51 6.64 -2.44
N CYS A 20 -12.04 5.87 -1.49
CA CYS A 20 -12.42 4.49 -1.69
C CYS A 20 -13.84 4.27 -1.21
N ALA A 21 -14.68 3.62 -2.02
CA ALA A 21 -15.99 3.17 -1.64
C ALA A 21 -16.08 1.66 -1.92
N PRO A 22 -15.83 0.79 -0.92
CA PRO A 22 -16.08 -0.64 -1.05
C PRO A 22 -17.56 -0.92 -1.36
N ALA A 23 -17.84 -2.09 -1.94
CA ALA A 23 -19.19 -2.44 -2.35
C ALA A 23 -20.16 -2.43 -1.14
N GLY A 24 -21.19 -1.59 -1.22
CA GLY A 24 -22.18 -1.43 -0.15
C GLY A 24 -21.72 -0.60 1.05
N GLU A 25 -20.53 -0.01 1.00
CA GLU A 25 -19.99 0.86 2.04
C GLU A 25 -19.92 2.33 1.58
N PRO A 26 -20.03 3.30 2.52
CA PRO A 26 -19.84 4.71 2.19
C PRO A 26 -18.40 4.99 1.73
N GLN A 27 -18.26 6.00 0.87
CA GLN A 27 -16.95 6.50 0.45
C GLN A 27 -16.17 7.05 1.65
N ARG A 28 -14.89 6.71 1.73
CA ARG A 28 -13.96 7.17 2.78
C ARG A 28 -12.61 7.55 2.21
N ALA A 29 -11.91 8.44 2.92
CA ALA A 29 -10.56 8.83 2.60
C ALA A 29 -9.57 7.74 3.06
N VAL A 30 -8.72 7.30 2.14
CA VAL A 30 -7.69 6.29 2.34
C VAL A 30 -6.34 6.95 2.10
N VAL A 31 -5.36 6.64 2.94
CA VAL A 31 -3.98 7.12 2.75
C VAL A 31 -3.11 5.93 2.39
N LEU A 32 -2.56 5.96 1.18
CA LEU A 32 -1.52 5.05 0.75
C LEU A 32 -0.16 5.58 1.22
N ARG A 33 0.57 4.77 1.98
CA ARG A 33 1.96 5.03 2.35
C ARG A 33 2.86 3.92 1.85
N LEU A 34 4.00 4.32 1.31
CA LEU A 34 5.08 3.42 0.93
C LEU A 34 6.31 3.77 1.78
N HIS A 35 6.85 2.76 2.44
CA HIS A 35 8.03 2.91 3.27
C HIS A 35 9.30 2.61 2.48
N ALA A 36 10.42 3.20 2.90
CA ALA A 36 11.73 2.88 2.38
C ALA A 36 12.01 1.38 2.59
N PRO A 37 12.49 0.67 1.56
CA PRO A 37 13.02 -0.67 1.75
C PRO A 37 14.09 -0.66 2.83
N VAL A 38 13.98 -1.58 3.78
CA VAL A 38 14.96 -1.81 4.83
C VAL A 38 15.60 -3.17 4.66
N ARG A 39 16.90 -3.25 4.91
CA ARG A 39 17.61 -4.52 4.94
C ARG A 39 17.35 -5.20 6.28
N ASP A 40 16.95 -6.47 6.24
CA ASP A 40 16.83 -7.32 7.42
C ASP A 40 17.74 -8.56 7.31
N ALA A 41 17.59 -9.53 8.23
CA ALA A 41 18.42 -10.73 8.28
C ALA A 41 18.25 -11.64 7.05
N ASP A 42 17.07 -11.62 6.43
CA ASP A 42 16.66 -12.57 5.39
C ASP A 42 16.57 -11.93 3.99
N GLY A 43 16.84 -10.63 3.87
CA GLY A 43 16.85 -9.91 2.60
C GLY A 43 16.48 -8.44 2.73
N TRP A 44 15.66 -7.97 1.79
CA TRP A 44 15.08 -6.64 1.82
C TRP A 44 13.59 -6.72 2.08
N LEU A 45 13.11 -5.87 2.98
CA LEU A 45 11.70 -5.75 3.34
C LEU A 45 11.21 -4.36 2.96
N CYS A 46 10.11 -4.29 2.23
CA CYS A 46 9.36 -3.06 2.01
C CYS A 46 7.96 -3.20 2.61
N GLU A 47 7.51 -2.16 3.30
CA GLU A 47 6.15 -2.08 3.84
C GLU A 47 5.32 -1.08 3.04
N ALA A 48 4.04 -1.37 2.87
CA ALA A 48 3.05 -0.43 2.36
C ALA A 48 1.78 -0.48 3.21
N GLU A 49 1.12 0.66 3.36
CA GLU A 49 -0.10 0.82 4.17
C GLU A 49 -1.22 1.42 3.33
N LEU A 50 -2.44 0.91 3.51
CA LEU A 50 -3.67 1.49 3.00
C LEU A 50 -4.55 1.87 4.19
N MET A 51 -4.20 2.99 4.83
CA MET A 51 -4.86 3.44 6.05
C MET A 51 -6.34 3.71 5.80
N ASN A 52 -7.18 3.32 6.76
CA ASN A 52 -8.65 3.40 6.69
C ASN A 52 -9.29 2.49 5.62
N LEU A 53 -8.55 1.58 5.00
CA LEU A 53 -9.08 0.55 4.12
C LEU A 53 -8.80 -0.87 4.64
N PHE A 54 -7.54 -1.13 5.00
CA PHE A 54 -7.09 -2.37 5.61
C PHE A 54 -6.37 -2.07 6.93
N GLU A 55 -6.54 -2.93 7.93
CA GLU A 55 -5.83 -2.80 9.22
C GLU A 55 -4.37 -3.24 9.12
N ASP A 56 -4.06 -4.16 8.19
CA ASP A 56 -2.74 -4.74 8.01
C ASP A 56 -1.85 -3.97 7.03
N ARG A 57 -0.55 -3.98 7.31
CA ARG A 57 0.49 -3.52 6.39
C ARG A 57 0.82 -4.64 5.41
N ALA A 58 0.88 -4.30 4.12
CA ALA A 58 1.49 -5.18 3.15
C ALA A 58 3.00 -5.24 3.40
N ARG A 59 3.52 -6.45 3.62
CA ARG A 59 4.95 -6.72 3.82
C ARG A 59 5.49 -7.53 2.67
N ALA A 60 6.46 -6.99 1.94
CA ALA A 60 7.02 -7.63 0.77
C ALA A 60 8.52 -7.87 0.93
N ARG A 61 8.93 -9.14 0.80
CA ARG A 61 10.34 -9.55 0.84
C ARG A 61 10.90 -9.67 -0.57
N GLY A 62 12.06 -9.08 -0.81
CA GLY A 62 12.81 -9.18 -2.06
C GLY A 62 14.29 -9.49 -1.82
N VAL A 63 14.95 -10.00 -2.86
CA VAL A 63 16.40 -10.25 -2.89
C VAL A 63 17.20 -8.94 -2.87
N ASP A 64 16.60 -7.85 -3.35
CA ASP A 64 17.15 -6.50 -3.31
C ASP A 64 16.08 -5.45 -2.96
N SER A 65 16.53 -4.23 -2.70
CA SER A 65 15.67 -3.10 -2.32
C SER A 65 14.61 -2.77 -3.37
N LEU A 66 14.96 -2.83 -4.66
CA LEU A 66 14.05 -2.50 -5.75
C LEU A 66 12.97 -3.56 -5.91
N GLN A 67 13.35 -4.84 -5.85
CA GLN A 67 12.39 -5.94 -5.92
C GLN A 67 11.41 -5.88 -4.75
N SER A 68 11.90 -5.65 -3.52
CA SER A 68 11.01 -5.53 -2.35
C SER A 68 10.01 -4.38 -2.50
N LEU A 69 10.45 -3.24 -3.05
CA LEU A 69 9.61 -2.09 -3.36
C LEU A 69 8.54 -2.41 -4.40
N GLN A 70 8.93 -3.06 -5.52
CA GLN A 70 8.02 -3.46 -6.58
C GLN A 70 6.96 -4.45 -6.09
N LEU A 71 7.34 -5.40 -5.23
CA LEU A 71 6.41 -6.35 -4.64
C LEU A 71 5.44 -5.67 -3.67
N ALA A 72 5.88 -4.69 -2.87
CA ALA A 72 5.00 -3.91 -2.00
C ALA A 72 3.97 -3.11 -2.82
N LEU A 73 4.41 -2.47 -3.90
CA LEU A 73 3.52 -1.80 -4.85
C LEU A 73 2.54 -2.76 -5.52
N GLY A 74 3.00 -3.96 -5.90
CA GLY A 74 2.15 -5.02 -6.45
C GLY A 74 1.04 -5.46 -5.47
N ALA A 75 1.37 -5.60 -4.18
CA ALA A 75 0.39 -5.95 -3.15
C ALA A 75 -0.67 -4.85 -2.97
N VAL A 76 -0.26 -3.57 -2.96
CA VAL A 76 -1.17 -2.43 -2.91
C VAL A 76 -2.11 -2.45 -4.13
N HIS A 77 -1.55 -2.64 -5.32
CA HIS A 77 -2.33 -2.72 -6.55
C HIS A 77 -3.35 -3.87 -6.47
N GLN A 78 -2.94 -5.08 -6.11
CA GLN A 78 -3.86 -6.22 -5.97
C GLN A 78 -4.99 -5.95 -4.98
N ALA A 79 -4.70 -5.28 -3.87
CA ALA A 79 -5.70 -4.91 -2.87
C ALA A 79 -6.74 -3.92 -3.43
N LEU A 80 -6.30 -2.88 -4.14
CA LEU A 80 -7.19 -1.90 -4.80
C LEU A 80 -7.97 -2.54 -5.95
N GLU A 81 -7.35 -3.42 -6.74
CA GLU A 81 -8.03 -4.19 -7.78
C GLU A 81 -9.12 -5.09 -7.17
N GLY A 82 -8.89 -5.63 -5.98
CA GLY A 82 -9.88 -6.39 -5.21
C GLY A 82 -11.13 -5.58 -4.89
N VAL A 83 -10.97 -4.33 -4.44
CA VAL A 83 -12.09 -3.41 -4.18
C VAL A 83 -12.94 -3.18 -5.44
N ILE A 84 -12.30 -2.93 -6.58
CA ILE A 84 -13.01 -2.66 -7.83
C ILE A 84 -13.71 -3.92 -8.34
N ARG A 85 -13.05 -5.08 -8.25
CA ARG A 85 -13.64 -6.36 -8.68
C ARG A 85 -14.87 -6.77 -7.90
N THR A 86 -14.99 -6.37 -6.63
CA THR A 86 -16.18 -6.64 -5.82
C THR A 86 -17.32 -5.62 -6.04
N GLY A 87 -17.13 -4.66 -6.96
CA GLY A 87 -18.12 -3.63 -7.28
C GLY A 87 -17.93 -2.31 -6.50
N GLY A 88 -16.81 -2.15 -5.80
CA GLY A 88 -16.42 -0.88 -5.20
C GLY A 88 -15.78 0.08 -6.21
N SER A 89 -15.35 1.23 -5.72
CA SER A 89 -14.65 2.25 -6.53
C SER A 89 -13.47 2.84 -5.78
N VAL A 90 -12.45 3.24 -6.54
CA VAL A 90 -11.26 3.94 -6.03
C VAL A 90 -10.95 5.12 -6.96
N CYS A 91 -10.74 6.29 -6.40
CA CYS A 91 -10.30 7.49 -7.11
C CYS A 91 -9.22 8.23 -6.33
N TRP A 92 -8.46 9.08 -7.03
CA TRP A 92 -7.52 9.97 -6.38
C TRP A 92 -8.28 11.09 -5.66
N ALA A 93 -7.80 11.48 -4.47
CA ALA A 93 -8.44 12.54 -3.70
C ALA A 93 -8.24 13.94 -4.31
N ASP A 94 -7.37 14.08 -5.32
CA ASP A 94 -7.10 15.33 -6.02
C ASP A 94 -8.08 15.62 -7.18
N GLY A 95 -9.09 14.76 -7.38
CA GLY A 95 -10.08 14.91 -8.45
C GLY A 95 -9.62 14.37 -9.80
N SER A 96 -8.46 13.72 -9.87
CA SER A 96 -8.08 12.92 -11.03
C SER A 96 -9.11 11.80 -11.28
N PRO A 97 -9.28 11.36 -12.54
CA PRO A 97 -10.31 10.38 -12.90
C PRO A 97 -10.23 9.09 -12.08
N PHE A 98 -11.38 8.42 -11.95
CA PHE A 98 -11.48 7.09 -11.32
C PHE A 98 -10.44 6.15 -11.90
N MET A 99 -9.75 5.41 -11.04
CA MET A 99 -8.85 4.36 -11.50
C MET A 99 -9.70 3.22 -12.04
N SER A 100 -9.72 3.06 -13.36
CA SER A 100 -10.26 1.84 -13.95
C SER A 100 -9.33 0.66 -13.69
N LEU A 101 -9.83 -0.56 -13.86
CA LEU A 101 -8.96 -1.76 -13.84
C LEU A 101 -7.83 -1.65 -14.87
N ASP A 102 -8.07 -0.99 -15.99
CA ASP A 102 -7.06 -0.78 -17.03
C ASP A 102 -6.02 0.29 -16.66
N ASP A 103 -6.37 1.25 -15.80
CA ASP A 103 -5.42 2.24 -15.27
C ASP A 103 -4.53 1.62 -14.19
N LEU A 104 -5.06 0.69 -13.41
CA LEU A 104 -4.28 -0.04 -12.41
C LEU A 104 -3.28 -1.01 -13.06
N ARG A 105 -3.61 -1.60 -14.21
CA ARG A 105 -2.78 -2.59 -14.93
C ARG A 105 -1.57 -2.03 -15.69
N ARG A 106 -1.42 -0.70 -15.77
CA ARG A 106 -0.32 -0.03 -16.48
C ARG A 106 0.85 0.27 -15.54
#